data_AF-A0A1H6LF23-F1
#
_entry.id   AF-A0A1H6LF23-F1
#
_cell.length_a   1.000
_cell.length_b   1.000
_cell.length_c   1.000
_cell.angle_alpha   90.00
_cell.angle_beta   90.00
_cell.angle_gamma   90.00
#
_symmetry.space_group_name_H-M   'P 1'
#
loop_
_entity.id
_entity.type
_entity.pdbx_description
1 polymer ?
#
loop_
_entity_poly.entity_id
_entity_poly.type
_entity_poly.pdbx_seq_one_letter_code
_entity_poly.pdbx_strand_id
1 'polypeptide(L)'
;MKPCVFILSAACCCVAHAQQVSPASQEAWQAARELTGAVRTGDMSWMVAKMYPPVKRMLADELAMQIKYPDSVERARAVERQSQIRRTMMDDRQTTKAAWEKYRKQELANMAENDKALEAQYRQIGEKLKKQGMTVESFQVSAPFSEYLVVAPSVIGGGVSNRKDDLAREGVDESRVEEGKAQSRIVVLPTTIVYSAPDVDGNRTRMEKKSYLFAIRDERTANESAKARLNKWFFLDASTDVKVLRSFFPDLPLGVRLPSTSVRPLPAR
;
A
#
# COMPACT_ATOMS: atom_id res chain seq x y z
N MET A 1 -8.13 75.70 11.91
CA MET A 1 -9.20 74.73 11.59
C MET A 1 -8.56 73.40 11.21
N LYS A 2 -8.91 72.34 11.97
CA LYS A 2 -8.76 70.88 11.78
C LYS A 2 -7.41 70.25 11.39
N PRO A 3 -6.87 69.35 12.23
CA PRO A 3 -5.92 68.31 11.82
C PRO A 3 -6.68 67.05 11.37
N CYS A 4 -6.16 66.33 10.36
CA CYS A 4 -6.62 64.98 10.01
C CYS A 4 -5.45 64.01 10.15
N VAL A 5 -5.46 63.26 11.25
CA VAL A 5 -4.72 62.01 11.44
C VAL A 5 -5.71 60.88 11.11
N PHE A 6 -5.39 60.03 10.14
CA PHE A 6 -5.95 58.68 10.06
C PHE A 6 -4.83 57.72 9.69
N ILE A 7 -4.45 56.91 10.68
CA ILE A 7 -3.57 55.76 10.57
C ILE A 7 -4.38 54.64 9.95
N LEU A 8 -4.02 54.18 8.75
CA LEU A 8 -4.51 52.90 8.21
C LEU A 8 -3.61 51.78 8.73
N SER A 9 -4.08 51.11 9.78
CA SER A 9 -3.63 49.78 10.16
C SER A 9 -4.38 48.77 9.29
N ALA A 10 -3.66 48.08 8.40
CA ALA A 10 -4.20 47.00 7.58
C ALA A 10 -3.45 45.70 7.89
N ALA A 11 -4.05 44.96 8.82
CA ALA A 11 -4.17 43.51 8.88
C ALA A 11 -3.04 42.68 8.27
N CYS A 12 -2.23 42.13 9.17
CA CYS A 12 -1.53 40.87 9.00
C CYS A 12 -2.55 39.76 8.65
N CYS A 13 -2.76 39.50 7.36
CA CYS A 13 -3.49 38.32 6.90
C CYS A 13 -2.60 37.09 7.11
N CYS A 14 -2.82 36.39 8.22
CA CYS A 14 -2.40 35.01 8.39
C CYS A 14 -3.01 34.17 7.26
N VAL A 15 -2.22 33.86 6.24
CA VAL A 15 -2.60 32.94 5.16
C VAL A 15 -2.64 31.53 5.75
N ALA A 16 -3.80 31.14 6.29
CA ALA A 16 -4.13 29.75 6.53
C ALA A 16 -4.12 29.05 5.17
N HIS A 17 -3.05 28.32 4.89
CA HIS A 17 -2.98 27.40 3.75
C HIS A 17 -3.97 26.27 3.99
N ALA A 18 -5.25 26.49 3.67
CA ALA A 18 -6.18 25.41 3.44
C ALA A 18 -5.66 24.64 2.21
N GLN A 19 -4.90 23.57 2.45
CA GLN A 19 -4.55 22.62 1.40
C GLN A 19 -5.86 22.15 0.77
N GLN A 20 -6.11 22.55 -0.49
CA GLN A 20 -7.25 22.06 -1.23
C GLN A 20 -7.09 20.54 -1.38
N VAL A 21 -7.94 19.79 -0.68
CA VAL A 21 -7.95 18.33 -0.75
C VAL A 21 -8.57 17.96 -2.10
N SER A 22 -7.79 17.31 -2.97
CA SER A 22 -8.27 16.87 -4.29
C SER A 22 -9.45 15.89 -4.14
N PRO A 23 -10.36 15.79 -5.14
CA PRO A 23 -11.43 14.80 -5.11
C PRO A 23 -10.93 13.37 -4.91
N ALA A 24 -9.80 13.02 -5.54
CA ALA A 24 -9.17 11.71 -5.39
C ALA A 24 -8.67 11.48 -3.95
N SER A 25 -8.09 12.50 -3.32
CA SER A 25 -7.71 12.44 -1.90
C SER A 25 -8.91 12.28 -0.97
N GLN A 26 -10.06 12.87 -1.31
CA GLN A 26 -11.30 12.66 -0.56
C GLN A 26 -11.83 11.22 -0.71
N GLU A 27 -11.79 10.65 -1.92
CA GLU A 27 -12.14 9.25 -2.17
C GLU A 27 -11.22 8.28 -1.40
N ALA A 28 -9.91 8.53 -1.40
CA ALA A 28 -8.94 7.76 -0.64
C ALA A 28 -9.27 7.77 0.85
N TRP A 29 -9.61 8.94 1.38
CA TRP A 29 -10.00 9.11 2.77
C TRP A 29 -11.29 8.36 3.11
N GLN A 30 -12.31 8.41 2.25
CA GLN A 30 -13.56 7.65 2.42
C GLN A 30 -13.29 6.15 2.43
N ALA A 31 -12.54 5.64 1.46
CA ALA A 31 -12.18 4.23 1.37
C ALA A 31 -11.37 3.75 2.59
N ALA A 32 -10.49 4.60 3.14
CA ALA A 32 -9.75 4.28 4.36
C ALA A 32 -10.66 4.23 5.60
N ARG A 33 -11.72 5.05 5.66
CA ARG A 33 -12.67 5.02 6.79
C ARG A 33 -13.49 3.73 6.82
N GLU A 34 -13.73 3.10 5.68
CA GLU A 34 -14.38 1.77 5.64
C GLU A 34 -13.55 0.69 6.35
N LEU A 35 -12.24 0.89 6.49
CA LEU A 35 -11.36 -0.03 7.23
C LEU A 35 -11.64 -0.04 8.74
N THR A 36 -12.32 0.99 9.28
CA THR A 36 -12.58 1.13 10.71
C THR A 36 -13.26 -0.10 11.31
N GLY A 37 -14.22 -0.69 10.62
CA GLY A 37 -14.90 -1.90 11.07
C GLY A 37 -13.92 -3.07 11.22
N ALA A 38 -13.10 -3.29 10.19
CA ALA A 38 -12.14 -4.39 10.14
C ALA A 38 -10.98 -4.20 11.15
N VAL A 39 -10.54 -2.97 11.40
CA VAL A 39 -9.53 -2.68 12.42
C VAL A 39 -10.08 -2.99 13.83
N ARG A 40 -11.34 -2.63 14.09
CA ARG A 40 -11.96 -2.84 15.42
C ARG A 40 -12.20 -4.31 15.74
N THR A 41 -12.42 -5.15 14.74
CA THR A 41 -12.56 -6.60 14.97
C THR A 41 -11.23 -7.27 15.31
N GLY A 42 -10.09 -6.58 15.17
CA GLY A 42 -8.75 -7.14 15.38
C GLY A 42 -8.40 -8.30 14.45
N ASP A 43 -9.19 -8.50 13.37
CA ASP A 43 -8.78 -9.34 12.27
C ASP A 43 -7.77 -8.56 11.43
N MET A 44 -6.61 -9.12 11.14
CA MET A 44 -5.57 -8.44 10.36
C MET A 44 -5.56 -8.90 8.90
N SER A 45 -6.37 -9.90 8.54
CA SER A 45 -6.44 -10.43 7.18
C SER A 45 -6.91 -9.39 6.16
N TRP A 46 -7.70 -8.40 6.59
CA TRP A 46 -8.10 -7.28 5.72
C TRP A 46 -6.89 -6.48 5.22
N MET A 47 -5.79 -6.41 6.00
CA MET A 47 -4.58 -5.69 5.58
C MET A 47 -4.02 -6.31 4.32
N VAL A 48 -3.94 -7.64 4.27
CA VAL A 48 -3.46 -8.40 3.10
C VAL A 48 -4.43 -8.25 1.93
N ALA A 49 -5.74 -8.30 2.18
CA ALA A 49 -6.77 -8.16 1.14
C ALA A 49 -6.82 -6.74 0.50
N LYS A 50 -6.37 -5.73 1.24
CA LYS A 50 -6.32 -4.34 0.80
C LYS A 50 -4.90 -3.84 0.52
N MET A 51 -3.88 -4.70 0.66
CA MET A 51 -2.49 -4.36 0.43
C MET A 51 -2.22 -4.05 -1.05
N TYR A 52 -1.31 -3.13 -1.32
CA TYR A 52 -0.90 -2.83 -2.69
C TYR A 52 -0.26 -4.07 -3.34
N PRO A 53 -0.73 -4.55 -4.51
CA PRO A 53 -0.37 -5.89 -5.02
C PRO A 53 1.14 -6.14 -5.19
N PRO A 54 1.96 -5.20 -5.70
CA PRO A 54 3.41 -5.39 -5.77
C PRO A 54 4.05 -5.62 -4.39
N VAL A 55 3.60 -4.90 -3.37
CA VAL A 55 4.09 -5.07 -1.99
C VAL A 55 3.59 -6.36 -1.38
N LYS A 56 2.31 -6.72 -1.61
CA LYS A 56 1.75 -8.02 -1.20
C LYS A 56 2.59 -9.17 -1.75
N ARG A 57 2.90 -9.11 -3.04
CA ARG A 57 3.70 -10.14 -3.72
C ARG A 57 5.09 -10.27 -3.11
N MET A 58 5.76 -9.14 -2.89
CA MET A 58 7.08 -9.09 -2.26
C MET A 58 7.06 -9.76 -0.87
N LEU A 59 6.10 -9.40 -0.01
CA LEU A 59 5.98 -9.96 1.34
C LEU A 59 5.60 -11.45 1.34
N ALA A 60 4.72 -11.86 0.42
CA ALA A 60 4.33 -13.25 0.26
C ALA A 60 5.53 -14.13 -0.17
N ASP A 61 6.33 -13.64 -1.11
CA ASP A 61 7.54 -14.34 -1.56
C ASP A 61 8.64 -14.36 -0.50
N GLU A 62 8.82 -13.26 0.23
CA GLU A 62 9.76 -13.21 1.34
C GLU A 62 9.38 -14.21 2.44
N LEU A 63 8.10 -14.26 2.82
CA LEU A 63 7.58 -15.22 3.80
C LEU A 63 7.78 -16.66 3.33
N ALA A 64 7.45 -16.96 2.07
CA ALA A 64 7.64 -18.30 1.52
C ALA A 64 9.11 -18.73 1.54
N MET A 65 10.02 -17.81 1.25
CA MET A 65 11.47 -18.05 1.35
C MET A 65 11.91 -18.27 2.80
N GLN A 66 11.35 -17.53 3.76
CA GLN A 66 11.63 -17.72 5.19
C GLN A 66 11.14 -19.09 5.69
N ILE A 67 9.96 -19.53 5.26
CA ILE A 67 9.40 -20.84 5.63
C ILE A 67 10.24 -21.97 5.02
N LYS A 68 10.59 -21.84 3.73
CA LYS A 68 11.30 -22.88 2.99
C LYS A 68 12.78 -22.98 3.36
N TYR A 69 13.40 -21.85 3.65
CA TYR A 69 14.82 -21.73 3.98
C TYR A 69 14.94 -20.85 5.24
N PRO A 70 14.92 -21.43 6.46
CA PRO A 70 15.01 -20.63 7.68
C PRO A 70 16.38 -19.96 7.82
N ASP A 71 17.44 -20.65 7.38
CA ASP A 71 18.80 -20.12 7.39
C ASP A 71 18.98 -18.96 6.39
N SER A 72 19.64 -17.90 6.84
CA SER A 72 19.81 -16.68 6.04
C SER A 72 20.76 -16.84 4.85
N VAL A 73 21.78 -17.69 4.98
CA VAL A 73 22.75 -17.95 3.92
C VAL A 73 22.13 -18.84 2.84
N GLU A 74 21.38 -19.86 3.25
CA GLU A 74 20.64 -20.71 2.32
C GLU A 74 19.57 -19.93 1.56
N ARG A 75 18.89 -18.98 2.22
CA ARG A 75 17.96 -18.05 1.55
C ARG A 75 18.64 -17.25 0.46
N ALA A 76 19.77 -16.60 0.76
CA ALA A 76 20.49 -15.80 -0.22
C ALA A 76 20.87 -16.64 -1.46
N ARG A 77 21.39 -17.84 -1.23
CA ARG A 77 21.71 -18.80 -2.32
C ARG A 77 20.48 -19.23 -3.11
N ALA A 78 19.33 -19.42 -2.45
CA ALA A 78 18.09 -19.79 -3.12
C ALA A 78 17.54 -18.65 -3.99
N VAL A 79 17.59 -17.40 -3.53
CA VAL A 79 17.22 -16.21 -4.33
C VAL A 79 18.10 -16.12 -5.56
N GLU A 80 19.41 -16.29 -5.39
CA GLU A 80 20.36 -16.25 -6.51
C GLU A 80 20.07 -17.33 -7.54
N ARG A 81 19.84 -18.59 -7.11
CA ARG A 81 19.44 -19.69 -8.00
C ARG A 81 18.16 -19.38 -8.77
N GLN A 82 17.14 -18.84 -8.10
CA GLN A 82 15.89 -18.43 -8.77
C GLN A 82 16.13 -17.34 -9.82
N SER A 83 16.98 -16.36 -9.50
CA SER A 83 17.32 -15.29 -10.44
C SER A 83 18.06 -15.82 -11.68
N GLN A 84 18.97 -16.78 -11.50
CA GLN A 84 19.71 -17.43 -12.59
C GLN A 84 18.77 -18.23 -13.48
N ILE A 85 17.87 -19.04 -12.90
CA ILE A 85 16.86 -19.80 -13.65
C ILE A 85 15.96 -18.87 -14.47
N ARG A 86 15.53 -17.73 -13.89
CA ARG A 86 14.70 -16.76 -14.62
C ARG A 86 15.44 -16.13 -15.79
N ARG A 87 16.73 -15.83 -15.64
CA ARG A 87 17.57 -15.30 -16.73
C ARG A 87 17.74 -16.33 -17.85
N THR A 88 18.12 -17.56 -17.51
CA THR A 88 18.33 -18.62 -18.52
C THR A 88 17.05 -18.95 -19.29
N MET A 89 15.89 -18.98 -18.63
CA MET A 89 14.61 -19.19 -19.31
C MET A 89 14.16 -18.02 -20.20
N MET A 90 14.62 -16.79 -19.95
CA MET A 90 14.33 -15.62 -20.79
C MET A 90 15.22 -15.56 -22.03
N ASP A 91 16.45 -16.06 -21.93
CA ASP A 91 17.42 -16.07 -23.03
C ASP A 91 17.21 -17.24 -24.02
N ASP A 92 16.61 -18.35 -23.56
CA ASP A 92 16.28 -19.47 -24.44
C ASP A 92 15.07 -19.16 -25.35
N ARG A 93 15.37 -18.62 -26.55
CA ARG A 93 14.42 -18.51 -27.68
C ARG A 93 13.77 -19.84 -28.08
N GLN A 94 14.30 -20.97 -27.62
CA GLN A 94 13.80 -22.34 -27.89
C GLN A 94 12.92 -22.93 -26.78
N THR A 95 12.68 -22.23 -25.66
CA THR A 95 11.65 -22.69 -24.72
C THR A 95 10.33 -22.80 -25.47
N THR A 96 9.86 -24.04 -25.65
CA THR A 96 8.60 -24.26 -26.35
C THR A 96 7.51 -23.51 -25.60
N LYS A 97 6.54 -22.93 -26.32
CA LYS A 97 5.37 -22.25 -25.72
C LYS A 97 4.75 -23.07 -24.58
N ALA A 98 4.77 -24.40 -24.70
CA ALA A 98 4.32 -25.35 -23.69
C ALA A 98 5.17 -25.37 -22.40
N ALA A 99 6.51 -25.32 -22.50
CA ALA A 99 7.39 -25.22 -21.34
C ALA A 99 7.18 -23.90 -20.58
N TRP A 100 7.01 -22.80 -21.32
CA TRP A 100 6.73 -21.48 -20.74
C TRP A 100 5.37 -21.44 -20.05
N GLU A 101 4.34 -22.01 -20.68
CA GLU A 101 3.00 -22.12 -20.08
C GLU A 101 3.00 -22.97 -18.82
N LYS A 102 3.75 -24.08 -18.80
CA LYS A 102 3.92 -24.93 -17.60
C LYS A 102 4.61 -24.17 -16.47
N TYR A 103 5.72 -23.49 -16.76
CA TYR A 103 6.44 -22.66 -15.78
C TYR A 103 5.50 -21.58 -15.21
N ARG A 104 4.77 -20.89 -16.07
CA ARG A 104 3.82 -19.86 -15.67
C ARG A 104 2.70 -20.40 -14.78
N LYS A 105 2.11 -21.55 -15.12
CA LYS A 105 1.08 -22.21 -14.30
C LYS A 105 1.63 -22.56 -12.93
N GLN A 106 2.86 -23.06 -12.86
CA GLN A 106 3.53 -23.34 -11.60
C GLN A 106 3.83 -22.07 -10.80
N GLU A 107 4.29 -21.01 -11.46
CA GLU A 107 4.54 -19.72 -10.80
C GLU A 107 3.24 -19.17 -10.21
N LEU A 108 2.13 -19.17 -10.97
CA LEU A 108 0.81 -18.75 -10.50
C LEU A 108 0.30 -19.58 -9.32
N ALA A 109 0.51 -20.90 -9.35
CA ALA A 109 0.16 -21.77 -8.23
C ALA A 109 0.98 -21.43 -6.97
N ASN A 110 2.29 -21.24 -7.12
CA ASN A 110 3.16 -20.78 -6.04
C ASN A 110 2.73 -19.39 -5.53
N MET A 111 2.31 -18.48 -6.42
CA MET A 111 1.84 -17.15 -6.01
C MET A 111 0.60 -17.27 -5.12
N ALA A 112 -0.37 -18.10 -5.52
CA ALA A 112 -1.59 -18.31 -4.77
C ALA A 112 -1.33 -18.98 -3.41
N GLU A 113 -0.37 -19.90 -3.34
CA GLU A 113 0.05 -20.54 -2.08
C GLU A 113 0.75 -19.53 -1.15
N ASN A 114 1.67 -18.73 -1.68
CA ASN A 114 2.38 -17.70 -0.92
C ASN A 114 1.40 -16.64 -0.38
N ASP A 115 0.42 -16.23 -1.17
CA ASP A 115 -0.64 -15.31 -0.76
C ASP A 115 -1.46 -15.87 0.41
N LYS A 116 -1.85 -17.16 0.34
CA LYS A 116 -2.57 -17.84 1.44
C LYS A 116 -1.72 -17.93 2.70
N ALA A 117 -0.42 -18.21 2.57
CA ALA A 117 0.51 -18.26 3.70
C ALA A 117 0.62 -16.89 4.38
N LEU A 118 0.71 -15.80 3.59
CA LEU A 118 0.73 -14.44 4.10
C LEU A 118 -0.57 -14.09 4.84
N GLU A 119 -1.72 -14.40 4.25
CA GLU A 119 -3.02 -14.20 4.90
C GLU A 119 -3.14 -14.97 6.22
N ALA A 120 -2.66 -16.23 6.25
CA ALA A 120 -2.64 -17.04 7.46
C ALA A 120 -1.74 -16.45 8.55
N GLN A 121 -0.55 -15.94 8.19
CA GLN A 121 0.34 -15.27 9.13
C GLN A 121 -0.31 -14.04 9.77
N TYR A 122 -0.94 -13.17 8.96
CA TYR A 122 -1.63 -12.00 9.47
C TYR A 122 -2.82 -12.37 10.37
N ARG A 123 -3.59 -13.40 9.99
CA ARG A 123 -4.66 -13.92 10.84
C ARG A 123 -4.12 -14.39 12.19
N GLN A 124 -3.02 -15.14 12.21
CA GLN A 124 -2.38 -15.58 13.45
C GLN A 124 -1.89 -14.40 14.31
N ILE A 125 -1.37 -13.34 13.71
CA ILE A 125 -0.99 -12.11 14.44
C ILE A 125 -2.23 -11.52 15.12
N GLY A 126 -3.34 -11.35 14.38
CA GLY A 126 -4.59 -10.84 14.96
C GLY A 126 -5.12 -11.70 16.10
N GLU A 127 -5.09 -13.03 15.95
CA GLU A 127 -5.48 -13.97 17.01
C GLU A 127 -4.57 -13.89 18.23
N LYS A 128 -3.25 -13.73 18.05
CA LYS A 128 -2.31 -13.54 19.16
C LYS A 128 -2.60 -12.26 19.93
N LEU A 129 -2.83 -11.14 19.24
CA LEU A 129 -3.19 -9.87 19.89
C LEU A 129 -4.48 -10.00 20.70
N LYS A 130 -5.49 -10.70 20.17
CA LYS A 130 -6.74 -10.99 20.90
C LYS A 130 -6.50 -11.85 22.14
N LYS A 131 -5.70 -12.92 22.03
CA LYS A 131 -5.33 -13.79 23.16
C LYS A 131 -4.55 -13.04 24.23
N GLN A 132 -3.74 -12.06 23.83
CA GLN A 132 -3.04 -11.15 24.73
C GLN A 132 -3.97 -10.08 25.34
N GLY A 133 -5.28 -10.14 25.13
CA GLY A 133 -6.24 -9.21 25.71
C GLY A 133 -6.23 -7.80 25.11
N MET A 134 -5.55 -7.61 23.97
CA MET A 134 -5.54 -6.34 23.24
C MET A 134 -6.90 -6.11 22.59
N THR A 135 -7.46 -4.93 22.82
CA THR A 135 -8.73 -4.50 22.21
C THR A 135 -8.58 -3.13 21.60
N VAL A 136 -9.02 -2.98 20.35
CA VAL A 136 -9.06 -1.68 19.69
C VAL A 136 -10.36 -0.97 20.04
N GLU A 137 -10.26 0.14 20.77
CA GLU A 137 -11.42 0.94 21.17
C GLU A 137 -11.89 1.86 20.04
N SER A 138 -10.94 2.52 19.39
CA SER A 138 -11.21 3.41 18.27
C SER A 138 -10.11 3.36 17.23
N PHE A 139 -10.52 3.57 15.98
CA PHE A 139 -9.65 3.79 14.85
C PHE A 139 -10.21 4.98 14.08
N GLN A 140 -9.39 5.99 13.85
CA GLN A 140 -9.76 7.21 13.15
C GLN A 140 -8.77 7.47 12.03
N VAL A 141 -9.29 7.83 10.87
CA VAL A 141 -8.52 8.32 9.73
C VAL A 141 -8.79 9.80 9.58
N SER A 142 -7.76 10.63 9.74
CA SER A 142 -7.84 12.08 9.59
C SER A 142 -7.81 12.49 8.12
N ALA A 143 -8.06 13.78 7.85
CA ALA A 143 -8.01 14.33 6.50
C ALA A 143 -6.64 14.08 5.82
N PRO A 144 -6.61 13.98 4.48
CA PRO A 144 -5.36 13.79 3.72
C PRO A 144 -4.28 14.81 4.08
N PHE A 145 -3.06 14.31 4.31
CA PHE A 145 -1.91 15.13 4.73
C PHE A 145 -1.08 15.62 3.54
N SER A 146 -0.83 14.71 2.59
CA SER A 146 -0.08 14.97 1.37
C SER A 146 -0.49 13.99 0.27
N GLU A 147 -0.26 14.39 -0.97
CA GLU A 147 -0.65 13.65 -2.16
C GLU A 147 0.45 13.73 -3.21
N TYR A 148 0.68 12.63 -3.91
CA TYR A 148 1.69 12.49 -4.95
C TYR A 148 1.10 11.76 -6.16
N LEU A 149 1.43 12.25 -7.35
CA LEU A 149 1.17 11.57 -8.61
C LEU A 149 2.52 11.10 -9.15
N VAL A 150 2.64 9.80 -9.37
CA VAL A 150 3.88 9.13 -9.73
C VAL A 150 3.64 8.20 -10.92
N VAL A 151 4.71 7.78 -11.59
CA VAL A 151 4.64 6.76 -12.63
C VAL A 151 4.35 5.41 -11.98
N ALA A 152 3.34 4.71 -12.49
CA ALA A 152 2.99 3.39 -12.00
C ALA A 152 4.16 2.41 -12.21
N PRO A 153 4.39 1.46 -11.28
CA PRO A 153 5.47 0.49 -11.40
C PRO A 153 5.39 -0.23 -12.74
N SER A 154 6.45 -0.11 -13.55
CA SER A 154 6.60 -0.87 -14.79
C SER A 154 6.73 -2.38 -14.54
N VAL A 155 7.05 -2.77 -13.30
CA VAL A 155 7.23 -4.15 -12.80
C VAL A 155 5.91 -4.90 -12.63
N ILE A 156 4.88 -4.59 -13.43
CA ILE A 156 3.93 -5.62 -13.89
C ILE A 156 4.67 -6.51 -14.92
N GLY A 157 5.78 -7.10 -14.47
CA GLY A 157 6.67 -8.02 -15.18
C GLY A 157 6.43 -9.47 -14.76
N GLY A 158 5.20 -9.78 -14.35
CA GLY A 158 4.70 -11.14 -14.06
C GLY A 158 3.26 -11.35 -14.55
N GLY A 159 2.77 -10.44 -15.40
CA GLY A 159 1.40 -10.42 -15.93
C GLY A 159 1.36 -10.51 -17.45
N VAL A 160 2.23 -11.31 -18.09
CA VAL A 160 2.21 -11.56 -19.54
C VAL A 160 1.00 -12.45 -19.97
N SER A 161 -0.08 -12.55 -19.17
CA SER A 161 -1.31 -13.31 -19.55
C SER A 161 -2.45 -12.35 -19.59
N ASN A 162 -2.68 -11.56 -18.54
CA ASN A 162 -3.81 -10.65 -18.59
C ASN A 162 -3.53 -9.42 -19.47
N ARG A 163 -2.26 -9.04 -19.70
CA ARG A 163 -1.94 -7.95 -20.64
C ARG A 163 -2.25 -8.28 -22.10
N LYS A 164 -2.08 -9.53 -22.54
CA LYS A 164 -2.37 -9.93 -23.94
C LYS A 164 -3.78 -10.48 -24.10
N ASP A 165 -4.30 -11.22 -23.12
CA ASP A 165 -5.63 -11.83 -23.23
C ASP A 165 -6.76 -10.80 -23.05
N ASP A 166 -6.56 -9.73 -22.27
CA ASP A 166 -7.54 -8.64 -22.16
C ASP A 166 -7.50 -7.71 -23.39
N LEU A 167 -6.30 -7.42 -23.96
CA LEU A 167 -6.15 -6.63 -25.19
C LEU A 167 -6.68 -7.35 -26.44
N ALA A 168 -6.48 -8.67 -26.53
CA ALA A 168 -7.02 -9.49 -27.62
C ALA A 168 -8.56 -9.65 -27.55
N ARG A 169 -9.15 -9.52 -26.35
CA ARG A 169 -10.61 -9.52 -26.16
C ARG A 169 -11.28 -8.20 -26.54
N GLU A 170 -10.57 -7.08 -26.43
CA GLU A 170 -11.13 -5.74 -26.63
C GLU A 170 -10.73 -5.08 -27.97
N GLY A 171 -9.95 -5.77 -28.82
CA GLY A 171 -9.64 -5.29 -30.17
C GLY A 171 -8.83 -3.99 -30.20
N VAL A 172 -8.04 -3.74 -29.16
CA VAL A 172 -7.26 -2.49 -29.02
C VAL A 172 -5.90 -2.68 -29.69
N ASP A 173 -5.69 -1.91 -30.75
CA ASP A 173 -4.46 -1.84 -31.55
C ASP A 173 -3.24 -1.50 -30.66
N GLU A 174 -2.25 -2.42 -30.63
CA GLU A 174 -1.02 -2.32 -29.83
C GLU A 174 -0.21 -1.04 -30.16
N SER A 175 -0.42 -0.45 -31.33
CA SER A 175 0.28 0.74 -31.82
C SER A 175 -0.17 2.08 -31.19
N ARG A 176 -1.24 2.10 -30.38
CA ARG A 176 -1.77 3.32 -29.72
C ARG A 176 -1.39 3.49 -28.24
N VAL A 177 -0.53 2.63 -27.70
CA VAL A 177 -0.19 2.61 -26.26
C VAL A 177 1.00 3.53 -25.90
N GLU A 178 1.61 4.23 -26.87
CA GLU A 178 2.84 5.01 -26.62
C GLU A 178 2.67 6.41 -26.00
N GLU A 179 1.46 6.94 -25.75
CA GLU A 179 1.30 8.35 -25.34
C GLU A 179 0.74 8.64 -23.93
N GLY A 180 0.63 7.64 -23.05
CA GLY A 180 0.20 7.88 -21.66
C GLY A 180 0.84 6.93 -20.68
N LYS A 181 1.96 7.33 -20.05
CA LYS A 181 2.57 6.54 -18.96
C LYS A 181 1.50 6.34 -17.88
N ALA A 182 1.15 5.09 -17.57
CA ALA A 182 0.24 4.78 -16.47
C ALA A 182 0.74 5.47 -15.20
N GLN A 183 -0.16 6.15 -14.49
CA GLN A 183 0.18 6.88 -13.28
C GLN A 183 -0.34 6.14 -12.07
N SER A 184 0.23 6.40 -10.90
CA SER A 184 -0.33 5.99 -9.63
C SER A 184 -0.43 7.21 -8.73
N ARG A 185 -1.49 7.26 -7.95
CA ARG A 185 -1.72 8.29 -6.96
C ARG A 185 -1.45 7.72 -5.58
N ILE A 186 -0.67 8.44 -4.78
CA ILE A 186 -0.31 8.08 -3.42
C ILE A 186 -0.78 9.20 -2.50
N VAL A 187 -1.67 8.87 -1.57
CA VAL A 187 -2.22 9.80 -0.57
C VAL A 187 -1.78 9.35 0.81
N VAL A 188 -1.22 10.27 1.60
CA VAL A 188 -0.83 10.01 2.99
C VAL A 188 -1.99 10.39 3.90
N LEU A 189 -2.52 9.41 4.62
CA LEU A 189 -3.67 9.54 5.50
C LEU A 189 -3.24 9.34 6.96
N PRO A 190 -3.23 10.37 7.81
CA PRO A 190 -2.93 10.20 9.23
C PRO A 190 -3.98 9.32 9.91
N THR A 191 -3.54 8.49 10.84
CA THR A 191 -4.40 7.59 11.61
C THR A 191 -4.16 7.75 13.10
N THR A 192 -5.21 7.57 13.88
CA THR A 192 -5.14 7.48 15.35
C THR A 192 -5.85 6.22 15.78
N ILE A 193 -5.13 5.36 16.49
CA ILE A 193 -5.65 4.13 17.08
C ILE A 193 -5.62 4.29 18.59
N VAL A 194 -6.76 4.08 19.23
CA VAL A 194 -6.79 3.88 20.68
C VAL A 194 -7.05 2.41 20.94
N TYR A 195 -6.13 1.79 21.66
CA TYR A 195 -6.25 0.40 22.06
C TYR A 195 -5.96 0.26 23.54
N SER A 196 -6.49 -0.78 24.15
CA SER A 196 -6.16 -1.16 25.51
C SER A 196 -5.57 -2.56 25.52
N ALA A 197 -4.55 -2.78 26.33
CA ALA A 197 -3.89 -4.06 26.52
C ALA A 197 -3.58 -4.26 28.01
N PRO A 198 -3.49 -5.51 28.49
CA PRO A 198 -2.97 -5.78 29.81
C PRO A 198 -1.48 -5.41 29.86
N ASP A 199 -1.08 -4.76 30.95
CA ASP A 199 0.31 -4.53 31.32
C ASP A 199 0.91 -5.80 31.96
N VAL A 200 2.21 -5.77 32.27
CA VAL A 200 2.95 -6.83 32.96
C VAL A 200 2.27 -7.22 34.28
N ASP A 201 1.68 -6.23 34.98
CA ASP A 201 0.97 -6.43 36.24
C ASP A 201 -0.49 -6.88 36.08
N GLY A 202 -0.95 -7.14 34.84
CA GLY A 202 -2.32 -7.55 34.53
C GLY A 202 -3.34 -6.40 34.51
N ASN A 203 -2.94 -5.18 34.85
CA ASN A 203 -3.78 -3.98 34.76
C ASN A 203 -4.02 -3.58 33.30
N ARG A 204 -5.22 -3.12 32.95
CA ARG A 204 -5.50 -2.64 31.58
C ARG A 204 -4.92 -1.24 31.40
N THR A 205 -3.94 -1.11 30.53
CA THR A 205 -3.40 0.18 30.09
C THR A 205 -4.04 0.58 28.77
N ARG A 206 -4.35 1.88 28.65
CA ARG A 206 -4.94 2.47 27.45
C ARG A 206 -3.88 3.27 26.74
N MET A 207 -3.72 3.05 25.44
CA MET A 207 -2.67 3.64 24.62
C MET A 207 -3.27 4.33 23.40
N GLU A 208 -2.78 5.52 23.10
CA GLU A 208 -3.02 6.22 21.84
C GLU A 208 -1.80 6.08 20.94
N LYS A 209 -2.00 5.54 19.74
CA LYS A 209 -0.99 5.49 18.69
C LYS A 209 -1.41 6.38 17.53
N LYS A 210 -0.62 7.42 17.26
CA LYS A 210 -0.71 8.22 16.03
C LYS A 210 0.24 7.64 14.99
N SER A 211 -0.28 7.43 13.79
CA SER A 211 0.41 6.80 12.67
C SER A 211 -0.12 7.38 11.34
N TYR A 212 0.16 6.71 10.23
CA TYR A 212 -0.44 7.01 8.93
C TYR A 212 -0.59 5.76 8.06
N LEU A 213 -1.35 5.90 6.99
CA LEU A 213 -1.47 4.96 5.87
C LEU A 213 -1.05 5.65 4.58
N PHE A 214 -0.41 4.91 3.67
CA PHE A 214 -0.37 5.26 2.26
C PHE A 214 -1.57 4.63 1.57
N ALA A 215 -2.45 5.45 1.00
CA ALA A 215 -3.49 5.02 0.09
C ALA A 215 -2.96 5.12 -1.35
N ILE A 216 -3.00 4.01 -2.08
CA ILE A 216 -2.40 3.88 -3.42
C ILE A 216 -3.48 3.45 -4.41
N ARG A 217 -3.54 4.12 -5.55
CA ARG A 217 -4.41 3.76 -6.68
C ARG A 217 -3.65 3.92 -7.98
N ASP A 218 -3.71 2.92 -8.84
CA ASP A 218 -3.17 3.02 -10.20
C ASP A 218 -4.20 3.66 -11.14
N GLU A 219 -3.86 4.80 -11.72
CA GLU A 219 -4.70 5.58 -12.63
C GLU A 219 -4.24 5.34 -14.08
N ARG A 220 -5.13 4.78 -14.92
CA ARG A 220 -4.88 4.71 -16.37
C ARG A 220 -5.47 5.93 -17.07
N THR A 221 -4.63 6.65 -17.79
CA THR A 221 -5.04 7.63 -18.80
C THR A 221 -5.34 6.91 -20.12
N ALA A 222 -6.53 6.32 -20.24
CA ALA A 222 -7.08 5.95 -21.57
C ALA A 222 -8.61 5.90 -21.49
N ASN A 223 -9.25 6.68 -22.36
CA ASN A 223 -10.66 6.80 -22.74
C ASN A 223 -11.73 6.17 -21.81
N GLU A 224 -12.75 6.97 -21.51
CA GLU A 224 -13.78 6.81 -20.47
C GLU A 224 -14.42 5.42 -20.33
N SER A 225 -14.37 4.58 -21.36
CA SER A 225 -14.89 3.22 -21.41
C SER A 225 -14.11 2.20 -20.57
N ALA A 226 -12.85 2.44 -20.21
CA ALA A 226 -12.04 1.51 -19.41
C ALA A 226 -12.07 1.79 -17.88
N LYS A 227 -12.77 2.84 -17.43
CA LYS A 227 -12.76 3.31 -16.03
C LYS A 227 -13.32 2.30 -15.00
N ALA A 228 -14.07 1.28 -15.43
CA ALA A 228 -14.92 0.49 -14.53
C ALA A 228 -14.18 -0.52 -13.62
N ARG A 229 -12.91 -0.86 -13.88
CA ARG A 229 -12.14 -1.82 -13.05
C ARG A 229 -10.86 -1.26 -12.40
N LEU A 230 -10.56 0.02 -12.61
CA LEU A 230 -9.26 0.65 -12.30
C LEU A 230 -9.27 1.61 -11.08
N ASN A 231 -10.31 1.60 -10.25
CA ASN A 231 -10.48 2.58 -9.17
C ASN A 231 -10.44 1.99 -7.75
N LYS A 232 -9.70 0.91 -7.51
CA LYS A 232 -9.58 0.32 -6.17
C LYS A 232 -8.44 0.99 -5.39
N TRP A 233 -8.76 1.51 -4.20
CA TRP A 233 -7.76 1.97 -3.25
C TRP A 233 -7.14 0.79 -2.51
N PHE A 234 -5.81 0.78 -2.49
CA PHE A 234 -4.98 -0.10 -1.69
C PHE A 234 -4.35 0.68 -0.55
N PHE A 235 -4.00 0.00 0.54
CA PHE A 235 -3.46 0.62 1.74
C PHE A 235 -2.19 -0.08 2.19
N LEU A 236 -1.19 0.71 2.52
CA LEU A 236 0.02 0.29 3.22
C LEU A 236 0.10 1.09 4.51
N ASP A 237 0.52 0.47 5.61
CA ASP A 237 0.69 1.18 6.86
C ASP A 237 2.08 1.84 6.97
N ALA A 238 2.28 2.59 8.05
CA ALA A 238 3.54 3.25 8.33
C ALA A 238 4.73 2.29 8.57
N SER A 239 4.50 0.97 8.65
CA SER A 239 5.60 0.00 8.73
C SER A 239 6.34 -0.16 7.39
N THR A 240 5.69 0.23 6.28
CA THR A 240 6.33 0.24 4.97
C THR A 240 7.31 1.41 4.86
N ASP A 241 8.60 1.10 4.77
CA ASP A 241 9.65 2.11 4.54
C ASP A 241 9.41 2.83 3.21
N VAL A 242 9.56 4.15 3.21
CA VAL A 242 9.51 4.98 1.99
C VAL A 242 10.52 4.49 0.94
N LYS A 243 11.65 3.91 1.34
CA LYS A 243 12.62 3.27 0.44
C LYS A 243 12.02 2.10 -0.32
N VAL A 244 11.24 1.25 0.37
CA VAL A 244 10.51 0.15 -0.27
C VAL A 244 9.48 0.72 -1.23
N LEU A 245 8.74 1.77 -0.82
CA LEU A 245 7.78 2.44 -1.69
C LEU A 245 8.46 3.00 -2.96
N ARG A 246 9.64 3.62 -2.84
CA ARG A 246 10.43 4.12 -3.97
C ARG A 246 10.94 3.05 -4.92
N SER A 247 11.18 1.82 -4.44
CA SER A 247 11.54 0.72 -5.36
C SER A 247 10.41 0.36 -6.34
N PHE A 248 9.16 0.67 -5.98
CA PHE A 248 8.00 0.53 -6.87
C PHE A 248 7.68 1.83 -7.62
N PHE A 249 7.91 2.99 -6.99
CA PHE A 249 7.62 4.33 -7.53
C PHE A 249 8.91 5.17 -7.58
N PRO A 250 9.76 5.00 -8.62
CA PRO A 250 11.09 5.59 -8.66
C PRO A 250 11.09 7.13 -8.74
N ASP A 251 9.99 7.72 -9.20
CA ASP A 251 9.78 9.17 -9.29
C ASP A 251 9.09 9.76 -8.05
N LEU A 252 8.83 8.96 -7.01
CA LEU A 252 8.35 9.47 -5.73
C LEU A 252 9.40 10.42 -5.10
N PRO A 253 9.04 11.65 -4.70
CA PRO A 253 9.99 12.64 -4.22
C PRO A 253 10.86 12.18 -3.04
N LEU A 254 12.08 12.73 -2.94
CA LEU A 254 12.98 12.47 -1.82
C LEU A 254 12.45 13.00 -0.48
N GLY A 255 11.72 14.11 -0.51
CA GLY A 255 11.08 14.74 0.66
C GLY A 255 9.59 14.39 0.77
N VAL A 256 9.25 13.10 0.92
CA VAL A 256 7.86 12.71 1.21
C VAL A 256 7.47 13.31 2.56
N ARG A 257 6.39 14.10 2.58
CA ARG A 257 5.85 14.69 3.79
C ARG A 257 5.02 13.63 4.51
N LEU A 258 5.42 13.33 5.74
CA LEU A 258 4.74 12.35 6.58
C LEU A 258 4.29 13.03 7.87
N PRO A 259 3.11 12.67 8.42
CA PRO A 259 2.70 13.16 9.73
C PRO A 259 3.57 12.53 10.82
N SER A 260 3.71 13.22 11.95
CA SER A 260 4.43 12.70 13.10
C SER A 260 3.76 11.44 13.65
N THR A 261 4.57 10.41 13.95
CA THR A 261 4.11 9.21 14.64
C THR A 261 4.40 9.32 16.13
N SER A 262 3.52 8.76 16.97
CA SER A 262 3.70 8.77 18.42
C SER A 262 2.92 7.66 19.09
N VAL A 263 3.39 7.19 20.23
CA VAL A 263 2.65 6.30 21.13
C VAL A 263 2.67 6.91 22.52
N ARG A 264 1.51 7.05 23.15
CA ARG A 264 1.42 7.57 24.53
C ARG A 264 0.34 6.85 25.34
N PRO A 265 0.53 6.73 26.66
CA PRO A 265 -0.55 6.28 27.54
C PRO A 265 -1.65 7.34 27.58
N LEU A 266 -2.89 6.86 27.70
CA LEU A 266 -4.07 7.66 28.00
C LEU A 266 -4.53 7.37 29.44
N PRO A 267 -5.21 8.34 30.10
CA PRO A 267 -5.86 8.09 31.36
C PRO A 267 -6.81 6.88 31.26
N ALA A 268 -6.89 6.10 32.34
CA ALA A 268 -7.91 5.08 32.49
C ALA A 268 -9.30 5.71 32.35
N ARG A 269 -10.24 4.97 31.78
CA ARG A 269 -11.64 5.38 31.67
C ARG A 269 -12.40 5.12 32.95
#